data_AF-A0A7V2HX96-F1
#
_entry.id   AF-A0A7V2HX96-F1
#
_cell.length_a   1.000
_cell.length_b   1.000
_cell.length_c   1.000
_cell.angle_alpha   90.00
_cell.angle_beta   90.00
_cell.angle_gamma   90.00
#
_symmetry.space_group_name_H-M   'P 1'
#
loop_
_entity.id
_entity.type
_entity.pdbx_description
1 polymer ?
#
loop_
_entity_poly.entity_id
_entity_poly.type
_entity_poly.pdbx_seq_one_letter_code
_entity_poly.pdbx_strand_id
1 'polypeptide(L)' 'MASPIIFVRSVVEETKKVVWPNRETVIRHTVLVVLTVAVAVLIFAGVDFLLQKLVIFALQ' A
#
# COMPACT_ATOMS: atom_id res chain seq x y z
N MET A 1 6.01 16.34 -37.48
CA MET A 1 5.16 15.64 -36.48
C MET A 1 6.03 14.59 -35.84
N ALA A 2 6.29 14.67 -34.53
CA ALA A 2 7.18 13.72 -33.85
C ALA A 2 6.63 12.30 -34.02
N SER A 3 7.44 11.39 -34.58
CA SER A 3 7.05 9.99 -34.70
C SER A 3 6.87 9.40 -33.29
N PRO A 4 5.75 8.71 -33.00
CA PRO A 4 5.48 8.12 -31.67
C PRO A 4 6.61 7.22 -31.16
N ILE A 5 7.35 6.56 -32.06
CA ILE A 5 8.52 5.74 -31.74
C ILE A 5 9.64 6.56 -31.08
N ILE A 6 9.85 7.80 -31.53
CA ILE A 6 10.91 8.67 -30.99
C ILE A 6 10.51 9.15 -29.59
N PHE A 7 9.24 9.50 -29.39
CA PHE A 7 8.72 9.92 -28.09
C PHE A 7 8.89 8.84 -27.01
N VAL A 8 8.54 7.58 -27.29
CA VAL A 8 8.70 6.47 -26.34
C VAL A 8 10.17 6.27 -25.95
N ARG A 9 11.10 6.40 -26.91
CA ARG A 9 12.54 6.33 -26.62
C ARG A 9 12.99 7.44 -25.68
N SER A 10 12.55 8.68 -25.91
CA SER A 10 12.84 9.81 -25.03
C SER A 10 12.30 9.60 -23.60
N VAL A 11 11.11 9.04 -23.44
CA VAL A 11 10.52 8.74 -22.11
C VAL A 11 11.32 7.67 -21.37
N VAL A 12 11.76 6.62 -22.06
CA VAL A 12 12.61 5.57 -21.46
C VAL A 12 13.97 6.14 -21.01
N GLU A 13 14.56 7.02 -21.81
CA GLU A 13 15.82 7.69 -21.45
C GLU A 13 15.67 8.60 -20.21
N GLU A 14 14.56 9.30 -20.07
CA GLU A 14 14.29 10.13 -18.89
C GLU A 14 13.99 9.28 -17.65
N THR A 15 13.28 8.16 -17.82
CA THR A 15 12.95 7.25 -16.71
C THR A 15 14.19 6.58 -16.12
N LYS A 16 15.27 6.42 -16.91
CA LYS A 16 16.57 5.94 -16.42
C LYS A 16 17.30 6.94 -15.52
N LYS A 17 16.97 8.24 -15.60
CA LYS A 17 17.54 9.28 -14.71
C LYS A 17 16.84 9.32 -13.35
N VAL A 18 15.71 8.65 -13.21
CA VAL A 18 15.01 8.54 -11.93
C VAL A 18 15.89 7.79 -10.95
N VAL A 19 16.17 8.43 -9.81
CA VAL A 19 16.89 7.81 -8.71
C VAL A 19 15.93 6.90 -7.96
N TRP A 20 15.99 5.61 -8.27
CA TRP A 20 15.21 4.61 -7.56
C TRP A 20 15.78 4.38 -6.16
N PRO A 21 14.92 4.17 -5.15
CA PRO A 21 15.36 3.90 -3.79
C PRO A 21 16.15 2.58 -3.72
N ASN A 22 17.11 2.52 -2.79
CA ASN A 22 17.87 1.29 -2.53
C ASN A 22 16.92 0.16 -2.07
N ARG A 23 17.28 -1.09 -2.40
CA ARG A 23 16.51 -2.30 -2.04
C ARG A 23 16.16 -2.36 -0.55
N GLU A 24 17.09 -1.96 0.30
CA GLU A 24 16.92 -1.95 1.76
C GLU A 24 15.84 -0.96 2.18
N THR A 25 15.84 0.24 1.59
CA THR A 25 14.83 1.26 1.83
C THR A 25 13.44 0.75 1.45
N VAL A 26 13.31 0.13 0.27
CA VAL A 26 12.02 -0.42 -0.20
C VAL A 26 11.50 -1.50 0.76
N ILE A 27 12.36 -2.43 1.18
CA ILE A 27 11.98 -3.49 2.12
C ILE A 27 11.57 -2.89 3.46
N ARG A 28 12.36 -1.96 4.02
CA ARG A 28 12.06 -1.35 5.32
C ARG A 28 10.70 -0.64 5.33
N HIS A 29 10.42 0.14 4.27
CA HIS A 29 9.14 0.84 4.16
C HIS A 29 7.98 -0.13 3.96
N THR A 30 8.16 -1.18 3.16
CA THR A 30 7.12 -2.20 2.95
C THR A 30 6.80 -2.94 4.24
N VAL A 31 7.82 -3.34 5.00
CA VAL A 31 7.64 -3.99 6.32
C VAL A 31 6.87 -3.07 7.27
N LEU A 32 7.21 -1.78 7.30
CA LEU A 32 6.52 -0.80 8.15
C LEU A 32 5.02 -0.72 7.78
N VAL A 33 4.69 -0.68 6.48
CA VAL A 33 3.29 -0.68 6.00
C VAL A 33 2.57 -1.99 6.38
N VAL A 34 3.22 -3.14 6.23
CA VAL A 34 2.61 -4.43 6.63
C VAL A 34 2.29 -4.44 8.13
N LEU A 35 3.20 -3.94 8.96
CA LEU A 35 2.98 -3.85 10.41
C LEU A 35 1.84 -2.91 10.77
N THR A 36 1.76 -1.74 10.15
CA THR A 36 0.67 -0.78 10.44
C THR A 36 -0.69 -1.33 10.00
N VAL A 37 -0.75 -1.99 8.84
CA VAL A 37 -1.97 -2.65 8.37
C VAL A 37 -2.37 -3.80 9.30
N ALA A 38 -1.42 -4.62 9.76
CA ALA A 38 -1.71 -5.70 10.70
C ALA A 38 -2.31 -5.18 12.00
N VAL A 39 -1.78 -4.09 12.55
CA VAL A 39 -2.36 -3.44 13.75
C VAL A 39 -3.76 -2.91 13.47
N ALA A 40 -3.99 -2.25 12.34
CA ALA A 40 -5.32 -1.74 11.98
C ALA A 40 -6.35 -2.89 11.87
N VAL A 41 -5.97 -4.00 11.24
CA VAL A 41 -6.84 -5.19 11.11
C VAL A 41 -7.19 -5.77 12.48
N LEU A 42 -6.23 -5.87 13.40
CA LEU A 42 -6.50 -6.35 14.76
C LEU A 42 -7.51 -5.45 15.49
N ILE A 43 -7.39 -4.13 15.35
CA ILE A 43 -8.32 -3.18 15.95
C ILE A 43 -9.72 -3.35 15.35
N PHE A 44 -9.84 -3.40 14.01
CA PHE A 44 -11.14 -3.59 13.36
C PHE A 44 -11.78 -4.91 13.75
N ALA A 45 -11.04 -6.01 13.70
CA ALA A 45 -11.55 -7.32 14.11
C ALA A 45 -12.02 -7.34 15.58
N GLY A 46 -11.28 -6.67 16.48
CA GLY A 46 -11.69 -6.53 17.88
C GLY A 46 -12.98 -5.72 18.05
N VAL A 47 -13.11 -4.61 17.33
CA VAL A 47 -14.31 -3.76 17.36
C VAL A 47 -15.51 -4.51 16.78
N ASP A 48 -15.35 -5.16 15.63
CA ASP A 48 -16.41 -5.92 14.97
C ASP A 48 -16.92 -7.05 15.87
N PHE A 49 -16.01 -7.76 16.55
CA PHE A 49 -16.37 -8.80 17.50
C PHE A 49 -17.14 -8.25 18.70
N LEU A 50 -16.70 -7.13 19.27
CA LEU A 50 -17.37 -6.48 20.39
C LEU A 50 -18.77 -6.00 20.00
N LEU A 51 -18.89 -5.35 18.84
CA LEU A 51 -20.16 -4.89 18.30
C LEU A 51 -21.10 -6.06 18.01
N GLN A 52 -20.61 -7.15 17.42
CA GLN A 52 -21.42 -8.34 17.17
C GLN A 52 -22.02 -8.89 18.48
N LYS A 53 -21.21 -9.00 19.54
CA LYS A 53 -21.69 -9.47 20.85
C LYS A 53 -22.74 -8.53 21.45
N LEU A 54 -22.53 -7.21 21.35
CA LEU A 54 -23.49 -6.22 21.84
C LEU A 54 -24.81 -6.26 21.08
N VAL A 55 -24.77 -6.38 19.75
CA VAL A 55 -25.97 -6.48 18.92
C VAL A 55 -26.75 -7.74 19.24
N ILE A 56 -26.08 -8.90 19.38
CA ILE A 56 -26.73 -10.16 19.77
C ILE A 56 -27.39 -10.01 21.15
N PHE A 57 -26.71 -9.38 22.11
CA PHE A 57 -27.28 -9.14 23.44
C PHE A 57 -28.48 -8.20 23.41
N ALA A 58 -28.47 -7.16 22.58
CA ALA A 58 -29.56 -6.20 22.47
C ALA A 58 -30.80 -6.73 21.74
N LEU A 59 -30.63 -7.73 20.86
CA LEU A 59 -31.71 -8.39 20.13
C LEU A 59 -32.35 -9.56 20.89
N GLN A 60 -31.73 -10.00 21.99
CA GLN A 60 -32.20 -11.07 22.85
C GLN A 60 -33.02 -10.52 24.02
#